data_AF-A0A3N5IDW0-F1
#
_entry.id   AF-A0A3N5IDW0-F1
#
_cell.length_a   1.000
_cell.length_b   1.000
_cell.length_c   1.000
_cell.angle_alpha   90.00
_cell.angle_beta   90.00
_cell.angle_gamma   90.00
#
_symmetry.space_group_name_H-M   'P 1'
#
loop_
_entity.id
_entity.type
_entity.pdbx_description
1 polymer ?
#
loop_
_entity_poly.entity_id
_entity_poly.type
_entity_poly.pdbx_seq_one_letter_code
_entity_poly.pdbx_strand_id
1 'polypeptide(L)'
;LLSGLFVAANLGIFVFGRHVRSDLPLILFIVLAYAGFIVAYRGGGRWGLALFYASLGLATLTKDVLGAIGPLVVVALFLWLTRERPYGAWAPWWGIAILLGVSLPWYLAVELRNDGFLWYTLVDNHLLAFTRQRVFPDEDVPLGALQFLGVTALAFLPWTLAVPWALRRMLRSPWADADARLWALLGLWAVVVVGFFTLSPFKLPHHGLPAFPALALLAARAWDDCIEALPGAATPGALMVPVLALFAVLAAVFSLAALGRLPLPIGALQSVDVAARNLAARGQTAAGSPLEAYLPVLVKSAFVFGVAAVAMAVVVWRRWPAAGVGVALAAMIAFLPMAGEGMAQFARGRSLRPISEALTRRLAPADRIIHEGALENSASLLLAVGRPVSIVDGLQSNLAFGATYPEARAVFWSATRLQEAWSGPERCFLVSTVAPDRSVARSLAPLHLLAEGGGRWLHSNMPDRGTSASRRPRSWGP
;
A
#
# COMPACT_ATOMS: atom_id res chain seq x y z
N LEU A 1 25.52 3.52 -3.40
CA LEU A 1 24.83 4.13 -4.58
C LEU A 1 23.86 3.16 -5.23
N LEU A 2 24.32 1.97 -5.64
CA LEU A 2 23.49 0.99 -6.37
C LEU A 2 22.15 0.63 -5.66
N SER A 3 22.19 0.40 -4.35
CA SER A 3 20.98 0.16 -3.55
C SER A 3 19.95 1.30 -3.63
N GLY A 4 20.40 2.56 -3.62
CA GLY A 4 19.51 3.72 -3.76
C GLY A 4 18.83 3.74 -5.13
N LEU A 5 19.54 3.37 -6.19
CA LEU A 5 18.97 3.20 -7.53
C LEU A 5 17.97 2.05 -7.57
N PHE A 6 18.22 0.93 -6.87
CA PHE A 6 17.28 -0.18 -6.79
C PHE A 6 15.97 0.22 -6.12
N VAL A 7 16.03 0.97 -5.01
CA VAL A 7 14.84 1.51 -4.33
C VAL A 7 14.10 2.52 -5.23
N ALA A 8 14.82 3.45 -5.88
CA ALA A 8 14.22 4.44 -6.76
C ALA A 8 13.57 3.84 -8.01
N ALA A 9 14.20 2.80 -8.59
CA ALA A 9 13.71 2.07 -9.75
C ALA A 9 12.81 0.88 -9.37
N ASN A 10 12.35 0.78 -8.11
CA ASN A 10 11.51 -0.31 -7.65
C ASN A 10 10.02 -0.05 -7.94
N LEU A 11 9.34 -1.04 -8.54
CA LEU A 11 7.91 -0.96 -8.86
C LEU A 11 7.03 -0.72 -7.62
N GLY A 12 7.22 -1.50 -6.55
CA GLY A 12 6.45 -1.36 -5.31
C GLY A 12 6.59 0.02 -4.69
N ILE A 13 7.81 0.50 -4.46
CA ILE A 13 8.07 1.83 -3.91
C ILE A 13 7.48 2.93 -4.82
N PHE A 14 7.62 2.80 -6.14
CA PHE A 14 7.09 3.78 -7.08
C PHE A 14 5.55 3.87 -7.07
N VAL A 15 4.86 2.72 -7.03
CA VAL A 15 3.40 2.64 -7.00
C VAL A 15 2.87 3.13 -5.66
N PHE A 16 3.40 2.62 -4.55
CA PHE A 16 2.95 3.02 -3.22
C PHE A 16 3.35 4.46 -2.87
N GLY A 17 4.43 5.00 -3.43
CA GLY A 17 4.78 6.40 -3.29
C GLY A 17 3.87 7.39 -4.01
N ARG A 18 2.98 6.90 -4.87
CA ARG A 18 1.89 7.70 -5.48
C ARG A 18 0.56 7.54 -4.75
N HIS A 19 0.51 6.70 -3.73
CA HIS A 19 -0.62 6.63 -2.83
C HIS A 19 -0.39 7.59 -1.67
N VAL A 20 -1.43 8.35 -1.30
CA VAL A 20 -1.39 9.18 -0.09
C VAL A 20 -1.58 8.26 1.12
N ARG A 21 -0.47 7.67 1.60
CA ARG A 21 -0.40 6.74 2.73
C ARG A 21 0.83 7.01 3.59
N SER A 22 0.79 6.57 4.85
CA SER A 22 1.90 6.71 5.81
C SER A 22 3.03 5.68 5.62
N ASP A 23 2.89 4.75 4.67
CA ASP A 23 3.86 3.65 4.48
C ASP A 23 5.26 4.15 4.10
N LEU A 24 5.39 5.12 3.17
CA LEU A 24 6.71 5.64 2.78
C LEU A 24 7.39 6.46 3.89
N PRO A 25 6.71 7.40 4.58
CA PRO A 25 7.29 8.05 5.75
C PRO A 25 7.71 7.05 6.83
N LEU A 26 6.94 5.99 7.06
CA LEU A 26 7.32 4.93 8.01
C LEU A 26 8.63 4.26 7.58
N ILE A 27 8.75 3.90 6.30
CA ILE A 27 9.95 3.27 5.75
C ILE A 27 11.17 4.20 5.89
N LEU A 28 11.00 5.51 5.65
CA LEU A 28 12.04 6.50 5.87
C LEU A 28 12.53 6.47 7.33
N PHE A 29 11.62 6.51 8.30
CA PHE A 29 12.02 6.50 9.72
C PHE A 29 12.65 5.16 10.13
N ILE A 30 12.21 4.03 9.58
CA ILE A 30 12.87 2.75 9.78
C ILE A 30 14.30 2.76 9.21
N VAL A 31 14.50 3.30 7.99
CA VAL A 31 15.82 3.44 7.38
C VAL A 31 16.73 4.34 8.23
N LEU A 32 16.22 5.49 8.68
CA LEU A 32 16.98 6.41 9.55
C LEU A 32 17.31 5.76 10.90
N ALA A 33 16.41 4.94 11.44
CA ALA A 33 16.68 4.19 12.65
C ALA A 33 17.88 3.26 12.43
N TYR A 34 17.81 2.35 11.45
CA TYR A 34 18.94 1.44 11.18
C TYR A 34 20.22 2.18 10.79
N ALA A 35 20.14 3.28 10.05
CA ALA A 35 21.30 4.11 9.76
C ALA A 35 21.94 4.67 11.04
N GLY A 36 21.14 5.21 11.97
CA GLY A 36 21.60 5.66 13.28
C GLY A 36 22.25 4.55 14.09
N PHE A 37 21.63 3.37 14.12
CA PHE A 37 22.21 2.19 14.77
C PHE A 37 23.54 1.77 14.16
N ILE A 38 23.64 1.69 12.82
CA ILE A 38 24.87 1.35 12.10
C ILE A 38 25.98 2.37 12.39
N VAL A 39 25.64 3.68 12.42
CA VAL A 39 26.59 4.74 12.79
C VAL A 39 27.10 4.54 14.21
N ALA A 40 26.20 4.30 15.17
CA ALA A 40 26.59 4.03 16.56
C ALA A 40 27.51 2.80 16.65
N TYR A 41 27.17 1.74 15.93
CA TYR A 41 27.91 0.48 15.90
C TYR A 41 29.32 0.62 15.33
N ARG A 42 29.52 1.52 14.35
CA ARG A 42 30.84 1.85 13.78
C ARG A 42 31.66 2.85 14.62
N GLY A 43 31.22 3.18 15.83
CA GLY A 43 31.92 4.10 16.72
C GLY A 43 31.36 5.53 16.77
N GLY A 44 30.26 5.82 16.06
CA GLY A 44 29.56 7.12 16.10
C GLY A 44 28.85 7.41 17.44
N GLY A 45 28.87 6.47 18.38
CA GLY A 45 28.51 6.67 19.78
C GLY A 45 27.09 7.22 20.00
N ARG A 46 26.98 8.27 20.82
CA ARG A 46 25.69 8.81 21.31
C ARG A 46 24.83 9.41 20.19
N TRP A 47 25.42 10.03 19.18
CA TRP A 47 24.64 10.67 18.11
C TRP A 47 23.88 9.65 17.27
N GLY A 48 24.54 8.53 16.89
CA GLY A 48 23.89 7.45 16.15
C GLY A 48 22.72 6.83 16.93
N LEU A 49 22.90 6.62 18.25
CA LEU A 49 21.83 6.13 19.12
C LEU A 49 20.69 7.16 19.28
N ALA A 50 20.99 8.45 19.37
CA ALA A 50 19.96 9.49 19.41
C ALA A 50 19.12 9.49 18.12
N LEU A 51 19.77 9.37 16.95
CA LEU A 51 19.09 9.23 15.67
C LEU A 51 18.23 7.96 15.61
N PHE A 52 18.74 6.83 16.11
CA PHE A 52 17.99 5.58 16.22
C PHE A 52 16.69 5.77 17.01
N TYR A 53 16.79 6.23 18.26
CA TYR A 53 15.64 6.38 19.14
C TYR A 53 14.65 7.46 18.69
N ALA A 54 15.14 8.60 18.19
CA ALA A 54 14.28 9.65 17.64
C ALA A 54 13.50 9.14 16.42
N SER A 55 14.15 8.38 15.54
CA SER A 55 13.51 7.81 14.35
C SER A 55 12.46 6.76 14.71
N LEU A 56 12.68 5.96 15.77
CA LEU A 56 11.66 5.04 16.29
C LEU A 56 10.45 5.80 16.87
N GLY A 57 10.67 6.91 17.56
CA GLY A 57 9.59 7.78 18.03
C GLY A 57 8.76 8.34 16.86
N LEU A 58 9.43 8.80 15.79
CA LEU A 58 8.77 9.29 14.57
C LEU A 58 8.05 8.17 13.80
N ALA A 59 8.62 6.97 13.73
CA ALA A 59 7.96 5.79 13.16
C ALA A 59 6.67 5.46 13.93
N THR A 60 6.71 5.58 15.27
CA THR A 60 5.55 5.37 16.14
C THR A 60 4.43 6.36 15.82
N LEU A 61 4.75 7.65 15.68
CA LEU A 61 3.77 8.68 15.33
C LEU A 61 3.23 8.57 13.89
N THR A 62 3.99 7.96 13.00
CA THR A 62 3.63 7.87 11.58
C THR A 62 2.59 6.80 11.30
N LYS A 63 2.65 5.67 12.01
CA LYS A 63 1.73 4.56 11.82
C LYS A 63 1.17 4.11 13.16
N ASP A 64 2.00 3.48 13.98
CA ASP A 64 1.65 3.00 15.32
C ASP A 64 2.92 2.50 16.05
N VAL A 65 2.74 2.08 17.31
CA VAL A 65 3.81 1.53 18.17
C VAL A 65 4.48 0.29 17.54
N LEU A 66 3.77 -0.50 16.72
CA LEU A 66 4.38 -1.66 16.05
C LEU A 66 5.40 -1.23 14.99
N GLY A 67 5.23 -0.05 14.40
CA GLY A 67 6.23 0.59 13.54
C GLY A 67 7.61 0.70 14.18
N ALA A 68 7.69 0.88 15.50
CA ALA A 68 8.95 0.92 16.25
C ALA A 68 9.37 -0.45 16.82
N ILE A 69 8.42 -1.33 17.14
CA ILE A 69 8.71 -2.67 17.68
C ILE A 69 9.52 -3.50 16.67
N GLY A 70 9.16 -3.47 15.39
CA GLY A 70 9.86 -4.24 14.35
C GLY A 70 11.37 -4.01 14.34
N PRO A 71 11.85 -2.77 14.17
CA PRO A 71 13.27 -2.46 14.22
C PRO A 71 13.96 -2.79 15.55
N LEU A 72 13.28 -2.59 16.69
CA LEU A 72 13.80 -2.94 18.01
C LEU A 72 14.03 -4.46 18.14
N VAL A 73 13.08 -5.27 17.70
CA VAL A 73 13.19 -6.74 17.70
C VAL A 73 14.37 -7.19 16.85
N VAL A 74 14.54 -6.61 15.66
CA VAL A 74 15.67 -6.93 14.77
C VAL A 74 17.00 -6.57 15.43
N VAL A 75 17.14 -5.38 16.01
CA VAL A 75 18.37 -4.98 16.71
C VAL A 75 18.63 -5.87 17.93
N ALA A 76 17.61 -6.19 18.72
CA ALA A 76 17.74 -7.08 19.88
C ALA A 76 18.20 -8.49 19.47
N LEU A 77 17.58 -9.08 18.44
CA LEU A 77 17.97 -10.36 17.87
C LEU A 77 19.39 -10.31 17.30
N PHE A 78 19.76 -9.23 16.62
CA PHE A 78 21.11 -9.00 16.12
C PHE A 78 22.13 -9.06 17.27
N LEU A 79 21.97 -8.21 18.29
CA LEU A 79 22.87 -8.15 19.45
C LEU A 79 22.95 -9.49 20.20
N TRP A 80 21.84 -10.23 20.27
CA TRP A 80 21.80 -11.56 20.86
C TRP A 80 22.61 -12.58 20.06
N LEU A 81 22.42 -12.63 18.74
CA LEU A 81 23.13 -13.56 17.84
C LEU A 81 24.62 -13.24 17.72
N THR A 82 25.01 -11.96 17.72
CA THR A 82 26.41 -11.52 17.66
C THR A 82 27.10 -11.47 19.02
N ARG A 83 26.35 -11.66 20.11
CA ARG A 83 26.84 -11.62 21.50
C ARG A 83 27.47 -10.28 21.90
N GLU A 84 26.96 -9.18 21.36
CA GLU A 84 27.41 -7.81 21.63
C GLU A 84 26.98 -7.36 23.03
N ARG A 85 27.83 -7.61 24.02
CA ARG A 85 27.62 -7.25 25.43
C ARG A 85 28.48 -6.05 25.83
N PRO A 86 28.04 -5.22 26.77
CA PRO A 86 26.76 -5.30 27.51
C PRO A 86 25.57 -4.69 26.75
N TYR A 87 24.39 -5.31 26.85
CA TYR A 87 23.18 -4.84 26.15
C TYR A 87 22.74 -3.42 26.56
N GLY A 88 23.02 -3.01 27.80
CA GLY A 88 22.68 -1.67 28.31
C GLY A 88 23.37 -0.52 27.56
N ALA A 89 24.50 -0.79 26.88
CA ALA A 89 25.15 0.20 26.03
C ALA A 89 24.29 0.58 24.80
N TRP A 90 23.45 -0.34 24.33
CA TRP A 90 22.56 -0.16 23.18
C TRP A 90 21.16 0.32 23.58
N ALA A 91 20.82 0.25 24.87
CA ALA A 91 19.56 0.71 25.44
C ALA A 91 19.74 1.68 26.61
N PRO A 92 20.42 2.82 26.40
CA PRO A 92 20.59 3.81 27.46
C PRO A 92 19.26 4.49 27.81
N TRP A 93 19.07 4.81 29.10
CA TRP A 93 17.85 5.47 29.60
C TRP A 93 17.51 6.76 28.84
N TRP A 94 18.51 7.54 28.43
CA TRP A 94 18.30 8.79 27.69
C TRP A 94 17.79 8.52 26.27
N GLY A 95 18.15 7.39 25.65
CA GLY A 95 17.63 7.00 24.34
C GLY A 95 16.16 6.62 24.43
N ILE A 96 15.80 5.86 25.47
CA ILE A 96 14.39 5.54 25.78
C ILE A 96 13.61 6.83 26.05
N ALA A 97 14.18 7.78 26.79
CA ALA A 97 13.56 9.08 27.04
C ALA A 97 13.34 9.88 25.75
N ILE A 98 14.24 9.82 24.76
CA ILE A 98 14.03 10.44 23.44
C ILE A 98 12.84 9.79 22.72
N LEU A 99 12.81 8.46 22.64
CA LEU A 99 11.71 7.75 21.99
C LEU A 99 10.36 8.12 22.61
N LEU A 100 10.26 8.04 23.94
CA LEU A 100 9.04 8.36 24.67
C LEU A 100 8.70 9.86 24.57
N GLY A 101 9.69 10.74 24.67
CA GLY A 101 9.49 12.18 24.54
C GLY A 101 8.98 12.60 23.16
N VAL A 102 9.36 11.89 22.10
CA VAL A 102 8.85 12.12 20.75
C VAL A 102 7.44 11.57 20.58
N SER A 103 7.18 10.32 20.98
CA SER A 103 5.91 9.66 20.65
C SER A 103 4.80 9.88 21.68
N LEU A 104 5.09 9.75 22.97
CA LEU A 104 4.09 9.66 24.03
C LEU A 104 3.20 10.90 24.20
N PRO A 105 3.69 12.16 24.05
CA PRO A 105 2.87 13.33 24.29
C PRO A 105 1.60 13.39 23.45
N TRP A 106 1.68 12.98 22.17
CA TRP A 106 0.52 12.99 21.28
C TRP A 106 -0.51 11.93 21.68
N TYR A 107 -0.07 10.70 21.97
CA TYR A 107 -0.95 9.61 22.41
C TYR A 107 -1.72 9.97 23.68
N LEU A 108 -1.04 10.55 24.67
CA LEU A 108 -1.68 11.00 25.91
C LEU A 108 -2.67 12.14 25.65
N ALA A 109 -2.31 13.11 24.82
CA ALA A 109 -3.20 14.23 24.50
C ALA A 109 -4.48 13.80 23.76
N VAL A 110 -4.40 12.77 22.91
CA VAL A 110 -5.57 12.23 22.20
C VAL A 110 -6.44 11.41 23.13
N GLU A 111 -5.86 10.55 23.98
CA GLU A 111 -6.63 9.78 24.98
C GLU A 111 -7.41 10.70 25.91
N LEU A 112 -6.77 11.75 26.43
CA LEU A 112 -7.41 12.73 27.33
C LEU A 112 -8.59 13.47 26.70
N ARG A 113 -8.72 13.45 25.37
CA ARG A 113 -9.83 14.07 24.64
C ARG A 113 -10.83 13.08 24.09
N ASN A 114 -10.46 11.80 23.98
CA ASN A 114 -11.24 10.76 23.32
C ASN A 114 -11.04 9.46 24.10
N ASP A 115 -11.86 9.28 25.12
CA ASP A 115 -11.75 8.13 26.03
C ASP A 115 -11.80 6.80 25.24
N GLY A 116 -10.82 5.92 25.50
CA GLY A 116 -10.75 4.61 24.85
C GLY A 116 -9.99 4.59 23.51
N PHE A 117 -9.42 5.72 23.06
CA PHE A 117 -8.58 5.79 21.87
C PHE A 117 -7.37 4.83 21.94
N LEU A 118 -6.67 4.77 23.08
CA LEU A 118 -5.52 3.90 23.30
C LEU A 118 -5.94 2.43 23.29
N TRP A 119 -7.09 2.11 23.89
CA TRP A 119 -7.62 0.76 23.83
C TRP A 119 -7.93 0.36 22.39
N TYR A 120 -8.63 1.20 21.64
CA TYR A 120 -8.93 0.93 20.23
C TYR A 120 -7.65 0.78 19.39
N THR A 121 -6.70 1.69 19.58
CA THR A 121 -5.48 1.72 18.78
C THR A 121 -4.51 0.59 19.14
N LEU A 122 -4.29 0.28 20.41
CA LEU A 122 -3.28 -0.69 20.85
C LEU A 122 -3.86 -2.09 21.06
N VAL A 123 -5.08 -2.20 21.58
CA VAL A 123 -5.70 -3.48 21.91
C VAL A 123 -6.52 -3.99 20.74
N ASP A 124 -7.51 -3.24 20.26
CA ASP A 124 -8.39 -3.70 19.18
C ASP A 124 -7.63 -3.86 17.86
N ASN A 125 -6.97 -2.79 17.42
CA ASN A 125 -6.28 -2.76 16.12
C ASN A 125 -5.04 -3.67 16.05
N HIS A 126 -4.42 -4.02 17.17
CA HIS A 126 -3.21 -4.85 17.16
C HIS A 126 -3.39 -6.17 17.88
N LEU A 127 -3.61 -6.17 19.20
CA LEU A 127 -3.66 -7.41 19.97
C LEU A 127 -4.81 -8.32 19.52
N LEU A 128 -6.03 -7.79 19.42
CA LEU A 128 -7.20 -8.53 18.98
C LEU A 128 -7.16 -8.83 17.47
N ALA A 129 -6.41 -8.05 16.70
CA ALA A 129 -6.13 -8.38 15.30
C ALA A 129 -5.36 -9.70 15.17
N PHE A 130 -4.35 -9.92 16.03
CA PHE A 130 -3.57 -11.16 16.04
C PHE A 130 -4.40 -12.38 16.45
N THR A 131 -5.42 -12.21 17.29
CA THR A 131 -6.32 -13.31 17.68
C THR A 131 -7.55 -13.43 16.79
N ARG A 132 -7.73 -12.53 15.80
CA ARG A 132 -8.95 -12.39 14.96
C ARG A 132 -10.23 -12.14 15.78
N GLN A 133 -10.10 -11.37 16.85
CA GLN A 133 -11.17 -11.05 17.79
C GLN A 133 -11.44 -9.54 17.86
N ARG A 134 -11.11 -8.79 16.80
CA ARG A 134 -11.42 -7.34 16.75
C ARG A 134 -12.90 -7.12 17.00
N VAL A 135 -13.20 -6.21 17.92
CA VAL A 135 -14.54 -5.69 18.17
C VAL A 135 -14.97 -4.81 17.00
N PHE A 136 -14.02 -4.06 16.41
CA PHE A 136 -14.25 -3.20 15.25
C PHE A 136 -13.40 -3.71 14.07
N PRO A 137 -13.83 -4.78 13.39
CA PRO A 137 -13.08 -5.31 12.26
C PRO A 137 -13.07 -4.33 11.09
N ASP A 138 -11.89 -4.20 10.47
CA ASP A 138 -11.72 -3.49 9.20
C ASP A 138 -12.39 -4.28 8.07
N GLU A 139 -12.79 -3.61 7.00
CA GLU A 139 -13.29 -4.24 5.78
C GLU A 139 -12.19 -4.93 4.95
N ASP A 140 -10.94 -4.64 5.27
CA ASP A 140 -9.77 -5.17 4.59
C ASP A 140 -9.65 -6.70 4.65
N VAL A 141 -9.66 -7.31 3.47
CA VAL A 141 -9.54 -8.76 3.33
C VAL A 141 -8.06 -9.16 3.30
N PRO A 142 -7.57 -9.97 4.27
CA PRO A 142 -6.17 -10.32 4.35
C PRO A 142 -5.72 -11.26 3.22
N LEU A 143 -4.44 -11.19 2.86
CA LEU A 143 -3.81 -12.15 1.96
C LEU A 143 -3.53 -13.49 2.63
N GLY A 144 -3.59 -14.57 1.85
CA GLY A 144 -2.95 -15.83 2.19
C GLY A 144 -1.42 -15.68 2.21
N ALA A 145 -0.71 -16.57 2.92
CA ALA A 145 0.75 -16.49 3.07
C ALA A 145 1.49 -16.53 1.71
N LEU A 146 1.12 -17.46 0.82
CA LEU A 146 1.72 -17.58 -0.51
C LEU A 146 1.43 -16.35 -1.39
N GLN A 147 0.22 -15.80 -1.29
CA GLN A 147 -0.14 -14.59 -2.04
C GLN A 147 0.66 -13.38 -1.54
N PHE A 148 0.85 -13.24 -0.23
CA PHE A 148 1.69 -12.20 0.36
C PHE A 148 3.14 -12.29 -0.11
N LEU A 149 3.73 -13.49 -0.08
CA LEU A 149 5.08 -13.73 -0.59
C LEU A 149 5.18 -13.41 -2.09
N GLY A 150 4.22 -13.86 -2.89
CA GLY A 150 4.17 -13.60 -4.33
C GLY A 150 4.07 -12.11 -4.66
N VAL A 151 3.18 -11.38 -3.99
CA VAL A 151 2.99 -9.94 -4.19
C VAL A 151 4.21 -9.16 -3.71
N THR A 152 4.82 -9.53 -2.59
CA THR A 152 6.06 -8.92 -2.09
C THR A 152 7.21 -9.14 -3.08
N ALA A 153 7.36 -10.36 -3.58
CA ALA A 153 8.38 -10.70 -4.58
C ALA A 153 8.17 -9.94 -5.90
N LEU A 154 6.92 -9.86 -6.37
CA LEU A 154 6.53 -9.12 -7.58
C LEU A 154 6.81 -7.62 -7.44
N ALA A 155 6.43 -7.03 -6.31
CA ALA A 155 6.68 -5.62 -6.02
C ALA A 155 8.18 -5.30 -5.91
N PHE A 156 9.01 -6.28 -5.55
CA PHE A 156 10.47 -6.14 -5.48
C PHE A 156 11.23 -6.54 -6.76
N LEU A 157 10.53 -6.94 -7.83
CA LEU A 157 11.17 -7.24 -9.11
C LEU A 157 11.87 -6.01 -9.73
N PRO A 158 12.94 -6.22 -10.49
CA PRO A 158 13.61 -7.50 -10.79
C PRO A 158 14.61 -7.92 -9.70
N TRP A 159 14.83 -7.06 -8.70
CA TRP A 159 15.87 -7.22 -7.68
C TRP A 159 15.69 -8.46 -6.80
N THR A 160 14.44 -8.94 -6.65
CA THR A 160 14.13 -10.21 -5.97
C THR A 160 14.97 -11.38 -6.46
N LEU A 161 15.34 -11.40 -7.75
CA LEU A 161 16.12 -12.49 -8.34
C LEU A 161 17.56 -12.59 -7.77
N ALA A 162 18.09 -11.50 -7.21
CA ALA A 162 19.39 -11.47 -6.55
C ALA A 162 19.32 -11.80 -5.04
N VAL A 163 18.11 -11.77 -4.45
CA VAL A 163 17.91 -11.95 -3.00
C VAL A 163 18.41 -13.31 -2.48
N PRO A 164 18.20 -14.46 -3.15
CA PRO A 164 18.72 -15.75 -2.67
C PRO A 164 20.25 -15.75 -2.50
N TRP A 165 20.97 -15.12 -3.42
CA TRP A 165 22.42 -15.00 -3.37
C TRP A 165 22.88 -14.10 -2.22
N ALA A 166 22.16 -13.00 -2.00
CA ALA A 166 22.45 -12.08 -0.93
C ALA A 166 22.17 -12.68 0.46
N LEU A 167 21.05 -13.40 0.64
CA LEU A 167 20.69 -14.04 1.90
C LEU A 167 21.58 -15.26 2.21
N ARG A 168 22.05 -16.00 1.21
CA ARG A 168 22.98 -17.13 1.43
C ARG A 168 24.26 -16.69 2.16
N ARG A 169 24.71 -15.45 1.95
CA ARG A 169 25.89 -14.91 2.62
C ARG A 169 25.64 -14.58 4.09
N MET A 170 24.45 -14.08 4.45
CA MET A 170 24.02 -13.91 5.85
C MET A 170 24.14 -15.22 6.64
N LEU A 171 23.73 -16.33 6.02
CA LEU A 171 23.71 -17.66 6.65
C LEU A 171 25.11 -18.27 6.85
N ARG A 172 26.16 -17.69 6.27
CA ARG A 172 27.54 -18.18 6.41
C ARG A 172 28.21 -17.53 7.62
N SER A 173 27.93 -18.11 8.79
CA SER A 173 28.71 -17.92 10.02
C SER A 173 30.12 -18.53 9.83
N PRO A 174 31.20 -17.92 10.38
CA PRO A 174 31.22 -16.85 11.38
C PRO A 174 31.18 -15.41 10.82
N TRP A 175 30.45 -14.52 11.52
CA TRP A 175 30.50 -13.08 11.29
C TRP A 175 31.71 -12.46 12.01
N ALA A 176 32.87 -12.69 11.42
CA ALA A 176 34.17 -12.46 12.05
C ALA A 176 34.43 -10.97 12.37
N ASP A 177 33.99 -10.05 11.51
CA ASP A 177 34.21 -8.60 11.65
C ASP A 177 32.90 -7.81 11.78
N ALA A 178 33.04 -6.51 12.08
CA ALA A 178 31.92 -5.59 12.25
C ALA A 178 31.07 -5.46 10.99
N ASP A 179 31.68 -5.44 9.80
CA ASP A 179 30.96 -5.30 8.54
C ASP A 179 30.13 -6.54 8.21
N ALA A 180 30.66 -7.75 8.41
CA ALA A 180 29.92 -9.00 8.24
C ALA A 180 28.71 -9.07 9.19
N ARG A 181 28.87 -8.60 10.43
CA ARG A 181 27.77 -8.48 11.40
C ARG A 181 26.71 -7.50 10.90
N LEU A 182 27.09 -6.33 10.38
CA LEU A 182 26.13 -5.36 9.85
C LEU A 182 25.39 -5.88 8.60
N TRP A 183 26.03 -6.67 7.74
CA TRP A 183 25.32 -7.38 6.66
C TRP A 183 24.32 -8.41 7.20
N ALA A 184 24.65 -9.07 8.31
CA ALA A 184 23.71 -9.97 8.99
C ALA A 184 22.51 -9.22 9.59
N LEU A 185 22.72 -8.02 10.15
CA LEU A 185 21.63 -7.13 10.60
C LEU A 185 20.65 -6.82 9.46
N LEU A 186 21.15 -6.47 8.27
CA LEU A 186 20.30 -6.19 7.11
C LEU A 186 19.53 -7.43 6.63
N GLY A 187 20.18 -8.60 6.63
CA GLY A 187 19.52 -9.87 6.35
C GLY A 187 18.42 -10.20 7.36
N LEU A 188 18.71 -10.02 8.65
CA LEU A 188 17.76 -10.21 9.73
C LEU A 188 16.58 -9.24 9.63
N TRP A 189 16.82 -7.97 9.29
CA TRP A 189 15.76 -7.00 9.02
C TRP A 189 14.81 -7.52 7.93
N ALA A 190 15.34 -7.92 6.78
CA ALA A 190 14.52 -8.44 5.68
C ALA A 190 13.74 -9.69 6.09
N VAL A 191 14.40 -10.67 6.73
CA VAL A 191 13.80 -11.95 7.12
C VAL A 191 12.75 -11.77 8.20
N VAL A 192 13.01 -10.95 9.23
CA VAL A 192 12.05 -10.71 10.32
C VAL A 192 10.81 -10.01 9.79
N VAL A 193 10.94 -8.98 8.96
CA VAL A 193 9.77 -8.26 8.41
C VAL A 193 8.93 -9.18 7.52
N VAL A 194 9.54 -9.84 6.54
CA VAL A 194 8.81 -10.72 5.61
C VAL A 194 8.26 -11.94 6.35
N GLY A 195 9.04 -12.55 7.24
CA GLY A 195 8.64 -13.71 8.03
C GLY A 195 7.47 -13.40 8.97
N PHE A 196 7.57 -12.29 9.71
CA PHE A 196 6.51 -11.84 10.62
C PHE A 196 5.17 -11.67 9.89
N PHE A 197 5.13 -10.92 8.79
CA PHE A 197 3.89 -10.71 8.05
C PHE A 197 3.40 -11.94 7.31
N THR A 198 4.29 -12.86 6.94
CA THR A 198 3.90 -14.17 6.38
C THR A 198 3.13 -15.00 7.40
N LEU A 199 3.54 -14.95 8.68
CA LEU A 199 2.90 -15.67 9.78
C LEU A 199 1.70 -14.92 10.38
N SER A 200 1.64 -13.60 10.23
CA SER A 200 0.54 -12.78 10.75
C SER A 200 -0.82 -13.23 10.19
N PRO A 201 -1.89 -13.34 11.00
CA PRO A 201 -3.22 -13.64 10.49
C PRO A 201 -3.78 -12.49 9.62
N PHE A 202 -3.37 -11.25 9.88
CA PHE A 202 -3.76 -10.07 9.11
C PHE A 202 -2.56 -9.53 8.33
N LYS A 203 -2.63 -9.58 6.98
CA LYS A 203 -1.54 -9.15 6.10
C LYS A 203 -2.06 -8.56 4.79
N LEU A 204 -1.43 -7.48 4.34
CA LEU A 204 -1.82 -6.71 3.16
C LEU A 204 -0.62 -6.57 2.20
N PRO A 205 -0.86 -6.29 0.90
CA PRO A 205 0.19 -6.16 -0.12
C PRO A 205 1.37 -5.27 0.28
N HIS A 206 1.10 -4.17 0.97
CA HIS A 206 2.08 -3.15 1.31
C HIS A 206 2.94 -3.50 2.54
N HIS A 207 2.57 -4.53 3.31
CA HIS A 207 3.32 -4.92 4.52
C HIS A 207 4.72 -5.47 4.23
N GLY A 208 5.03 -5.84 2.98
CA GLY A 208 6.37 -6.24 2.57
C GLY A 208 7.33 -5.06 2.32
N LEU A 209 6.80 -3.86 2.08
CA LEU A 209 7.61 -2.69 1.68
C LEU A 209 8.68 -2.30 2.71
N PRO A 210 8.47 -2.39 4.04
CA PRO A 210 9.51 -2.08 5.02
C PRO A 210 10.76 -2.97 4.94
N ALA A 211 10.72 -4.11 4.26
CA ALA A 211 11.90 -4.93 3.99
C ALA A 211 12.71 -4.45 2.77
N PHE A 212 12.14 -3.63 1.89
CA PHE A 212 12.72 -3.32 0.58
C PHE A 212 14.05 -2.57 0.65
N PRO A 213 14.28 -1.61 1.57
CA PRO A 213 15.59 -0.97 1.69
C PRO A 213 16.69 -1.99 2.05
N ALA A 214 16.41 -2.90 2.97
CA ALA A 214 17.33 -3.97 3.35
C ALA A 214 17.60 -4.92 2.19
N LEU A 215 16.53 -5.38 1.53
CA LEU A 215 16.63 -6.25 0.36
C LEU A 215 17.38 -5.58 -0.79
N ALA A 216 17.24 -4.26 -0.97
CA ALA A 216 17.96 -3.50 -1.98
C ALA A 216 19.45 -3.38 -1.67
N LEU A 217 19.83 -3.15 -0.40
CA LEU A 217 21.23 -3.18 0.04
C LEU A 217 21.86 -4.57 -0.22
N LEU A 218 21.14 -5.63 0.15
CA LEU A 218 21.57 -7.01 -0.03
C LEU A 218 21.70 -7.39 -1.51
N ALA A 219 20.70 -7.07 -2.32
CA ALA A 219 20.73 -7.31 -3.76
C ALA A 219 21.86 -6.52 -4.44
N ALA A 220 22.05 -5.25 -4.08
CA ALA A 220 23.13 -4.43 -4.60
C ALA A 220 24.51 -5.03 -4.25
N ARG A 221 24.67 -5.51 -3.01
CA ARG A 221 25.91 -6.18 -2.61
C ARG A 221 26.22 -7.40 -3.45
N ALA A 222 25.22 -8.22 -3.78
CA ALA A 222 25.41 -9.39 -4.65
C ALA A 222 25.86 -9.00 -6.07
N TRP A 223 25.38 -7.87 -6.60
CA TRP A 223 25.85 -7.33 -7.87
C TRP A 223 27.26 -6.76 -7.77
N ASP A 224 27.58 -5.99 -6.73
CA ASP A 224 28.93 -5.43 -6.52
C ASP A 224 29.96 -6.55 -6.39
N ASP A 225 29.67 -7.59 -5.59
CA ASP A 225 30.47 -8.82 -5.47
C ASP A 225 30.74 -9.48 -6.83
N CYS A 226 29.72 -9.56 -7.68
CA CYS A 226 29.81 -10.14 -9.01
C CYS A 226 30.64 -9.28 -9.97
N ILE A 227 30.54 -7.94 -9.86
CA ILE A 227 31.27 -6.99 -10.69
C ILE A 227 32.76 -6.98 -10.35
N GLU A 228 33.07 -7.00 -9.06
CA GLU A 228 34.44 -7.06 -8.53
C GLU A 228 35.06 -8.46 -8.62
N ALA A 229 34.27 -9.46 -9.04
CA ALA A 229 34.68 -10.86 -9.16
C ALA A 229 35.23 -11.43 -7.84
N LEU A 230 34.61 -11.08 -6.71
CA LEU A 230 35.07 -11.52 -5.38
C LEU A 230 34.88 -13.04 -5.17
N PRO A 231 35.75 -13.69 -4.39
CA PRO A 231 35.62 -15.12 -4.09
C PRO A 231 34.26 -15.48 -3.49
N GLY A 232 33.58 -16.45 -4.08
CA GLY A 232 32.25 -16.92 -3.64
C GLY A 232 31.07 -16.02 -4.04
N ALA A 233 31.31 -15.00 -4.89
CA ALA A 233 30.27 -14.21 -5.52
C ALA A 233 29.40 -15.05 -6.47
N ALA A 234 28.19 -14.56 -6.77
CA ALA A 234 27.38 -15.13 -7.82
C ALA A 234 28.06 -14.92 -9.19
N THR A 235 27.93 -15.88 -10.10
CA THR A 235 28.44 -15.69 -11.46
C THR A 235 27.57 -14.68 -12.21
N PRO A 236 28.09 -13.96 -13.22
CA PRO A 236 27.28 -13.05 -14.03
C PRO A 236 26.03 -13.72 -14.61
N GLY A 237 26.16 -14.96 -15.08
CA GLY A 237 25.04 -15.74 -15.59
C GLY A 237 23.96 -16.02 -14.53
N ALA A 238 24.36 -16.29 -13.28
CA ALA A 238 23.42 -16.57 -12.20
C ALA A 238 22.55 -15.35 -11.82
N LEU A 239 23.04 -14.13 -12.03
CA LEU A 239 22.27 -12.89 -11.80
C LEU A 239 21.53 -12.43 -13.05
N MET A 240 22.16 -12.51 -14.22
CA MET A 240 21.64 -11.89 -15.44
C MET A 240 20.67 -12.78 -16.22
N VAL A 241 20.87 -14.11 -16.25
CA VAL A 241 19.97 -15.03 -17.00
C VAL A 241 18.54 -15.02 -16.44
N PRO A 242 18.31 -15.03 -15.11
CA PRO A 242 16.96 -14.88 -14.57
C PRO A 242 16.31 -13.55 -14.95
N VAL A 243 17.08 -12.46 -14.99
CA VAL A 243 16.58 -11.13 -15.40
C VAL A 243 16.24 -11.13 -16.89
N LEU A 244 17.07 -11.73 -17.74
CA LEU A 244 16.78 -11.93 -19.16
C LEU A 244 15.47 -12.70 -19.36
N ALA A 245 15.33 -13.83 -18.67
CA ALA A 245 14.12 -14.66 -18.75
C ALA A 245 12.89 -13.87 -18.29
N LEU A 246 12.99 -13.11 -17.20
CA LEU A 246 11.92 -12.23 -16.73
C LEU A 246 11.54 -11.20 -17.80
N PHE A 247 12.51 -10.48 -18.38
CA PHE A 247 12.22 -9.46 -19.40
C PHE A 247 11.61 -10.06 -20.66
N ALA A 248 12.10 -11.22 -21.12
CA ALA A 248 11.51 -11.94 -22.24
C ALA A 248 10.06 -12.37 -21.96
N VAL A 249 9.79 -12.89 -20.76
CA VAL A 249 8.43 -13.26 -20.33
C VAL A 249 7.53 -12.03 -20.25
N LEU A 250 7.98 -10.93 -19.65
CA LEU A 250 7.20 -9.70 -19.56
C LEU A 250 6.90 -9.13 -20.96
N ALA A 251 7.88 -9.12 -21.86
CA ALA A 251 7.68 -8.69 -23.24
C ALA A 251 6.61 -9.54 -23.96
N ALA A 252 6.67 -10.87 -23.80
CA ALA A 252 5.69 -11.79 -24.36
C ALA A 252 4.29 -11.58 -23.76
N VAL A 253 4.17 -11.47 -22.43
CA VAL A 253 2.91 -11.24 -21.72
C VAL A 253 2.26 -9.93 -22.17
N PHE A 254 3.01 -8.82 -22.21
CA PHE A 254 2.48 -7.54 -22.65
C PHE A 254 2.08 -7.55 -24.13
N SER A 255 2.87 -8.22 -24.98
CA SER A 255 2.53 -8.38 -26.41
C SER A 255 1.25 -9.19 -26.61
N LEU A 256 1.11 -10.32 -25.92
CA LEU A 256 -0.08 -11.17 -26.01
C LEU A 256 -1.32 -10.48 -25.45
N ALA A 257 -1.18 -9.71 -24.36
CA ALA A 257 -2.26 -8.90 -23.81
C ALA A 257 -2.68 -7.77 -24.76
N ALA A 258 -1.71 -7.08 -25.40
CA ALA A 258 -1.98 -6.04 -26.39
C ALA A 258 -2.71 -6.59 -27.64
N LEU A 259 -2.42 -7.84 -28.02
CA LEU A 259 -3.09 -8.55 -29.12
C LEU A 259 -4.45 -9.14 -28.73
N GLY A 260 -4.91 -8.96 -27.48
CA GLY A 260 -6.15 -9.54 -26.98
C GLY A 260 -6.13 -11.07 -26.84
N ARG A 261 -4.95 -11.70 -26.92
CA ARG A 261 -4.79 -13.16 -26.82
C ARG A 261 -4.63 -13.66 -25.39
N LEU A 262 -4.28 -12.76 -24.47
CA LEU A 262 -4.18 -13.04 -23.04
C LEU A 262 -5.17 -12.13 -22.30
N PRO A 263 -6.22 -12.68 -21.65
CA PRO A 263 -7.12 -11.86 -20.86
C PRO A 263 -6.36 -11.26 -19.68
N LEU A 264 -6.61 -9.98 -19.39
CA LEU A 264 -6.07 -9.37 -18.17
C LEU A 264 -6.67 -10.10 -16.97
N PRO A 265 -5.86 -10.72 -16.10
CA PRO A 265 -6.38 -11.46 -14.97
C PRO A 265 -6.94 -10.48 -13.94
N ILE A 266 -8.24 -10.19 -14.01
CA ILE A 266 -8.94 -9.34 -13.04
C ILE A 266 -8.73 -9.86 -11.61
N GLY A 267 -8.63 -11.18 -11.43
CA GLY A 267 -8.27 -11.82 -10.15
C GLY A 267 -6.87 -11.47 -9.64
N ALA A 268 -5.90 -11.17 -10.52
CA ALA A 268 -4.58 -10.70 -10.09
C ALA A 268 -4.67 -9.30 -9.46
N LEU A 269 -5.57 -8.43 -9.93
CA LEU A 269 -5.81 -7.12 -9.30
C LEU A 269 -6.29 -7.29 -7.86
N GLN A 270 -7.10 -8.30 -7.56
CA GLN A 270 -7.51 -8.60 -6.18
C GLN A 270 -6.32 -8.98 -5.30
N SER A 271 -5.21 -9.48 -5.84
CA SER A 271 -4.02 -9.82 -5.05
C SER A 271 -3.14 -8.60 -4.74
N VAL A 272 -3.14 -7.58 -5.61
CA VAL A 272 -2.26 -6.40 -5.50
C VAL A 272 -2.98 -5.15 -5.00
N ASP A 273 -4.29 -5.04 -5.20
CA ASP A 273 -5.12 -3.92 -4.79
C ASP A 273 -6.12 -4.34 -3.70
N VAL A 274 -6.03 -3.69 -2.54
CA VAL A 274 -6.85 -4.00 -1.36
C VAL A 274 -8.32 -3.69 -1.64
N ALA A 275 -8.60 -2.55 -2.25
CA ALA A 275 -9.98 -2.12 -2.48
C ALA A 275 -10.71 -3.01 -3.51
N ALA A 276 -10.00 -3.57 -4.50
CA ALA A 276 -10.56 -4.55 -5.44
C ALA A 276 -10.86 -5.88 -4.73
N ARG A 277 -10.03 -6.27 -3.76
CA ARG A 277 -10.28 -7.47 -2.96
C ARG A 277 -11.50 -7.31 -2.05
N ASN A 278 -11.62 -6.18 -1.37
CA ASN A 278 -12.74 -5.92 -0.46
C ASN A 278 -14.07 -5.94 -1.22
N LEU A 279 -14.11 -5.34 -2.43
CA LEU A 279 -15.27 -5.43 -3.32
C LEU A 279 -15.56 -6.88 -3.73
N ALA A 280 -14.54 -7.64 -4.14
CA ALA A 280 -14.71 -9.03 -4.55
C ALA A 280 -15.27 -9.91 -3.42
N ALA A 281 -14.81 -9.71 -2.18
CA ALA A 281 -15.34 -10.42 -1.02
C ALA A 281 -16.80 -10.10 -0.70
N ARG A 282 -17.30 -8.93 -1.15
CA ARG A 282 -18.72 -8.53 -1.06
C ARG A 282 -19.56 -8.97 -2.27
N GLY A 283 -18.98 -9.77 -3.17
CA GLY A 283 -19.59 -10.20 -4.41
C GLY A 283 -19.71 -9.09 -5.45
N GLN A 284 -18.93 -8.01 -5.32
CA GLN A 284 -18.91 -6.89 -6.25
C GLN A 284 -17.64 -6.91 -7.11
N THR A 285 -17.76 -6.53 -8.37
CA THR A 285 -16.59 -6.36 -9.25
C THR A 285 -16.13 -4.91 -9.20
N ALA A 286 -14.81 -4.71 -9.13
CA ALA A 286 -14.26 -3.37 -9.21
C ALA A 286 -14.58 -2.77 -10.60
N ALA A 287 -15.12 -1.55 -10.61
CA ALA A 287 -15.33 -0.81 -11.85
C ALA A 287 -13.99 -0.68 -12.59
N GLY A 288 -13.91 -1.24 -13.79
CA GLY A 288 -12.72 -1.29 -14.62
C GLY A 288 -12.85 -0.40 -15.85
N SER A 289 -11.70 0.00 -16.41
CA SER A 289 -11.68 0.57 -17.76
C SER A 289 -11.70 -0.54 -18.81
N PRO A 290 -12.25 -0.29 -20.01
CA PRO A 290 -12.12 -1.20 -21.15
C PRO A 290 -10.65 -1.52 -21.45
N LEU A 291 -10.38 -2.71 -21.99
CA LEU A 291 -9.03 -3.14 -22.34
C LEU A 291 -8.33 -2.17 -23.30
N GLU A 292 -9.08 -1.56 -24.22
CA GLU A 292 -8.62 -0.54 -25.17
C GLU A 292 -7.92 0.64 -24.47
N ALA A 293 -8.39 1.02 -23.29
CA ALA A 293 -7.80 2.10 -22.52
C ALA A 293 -6.40 1.75 -21.98
N TYR A 294 -6.06 0.46 -21.87
CA TYR A 294 -4.74 -0.01 -21.45
C TYR A 294 -3.82 -0.32 -22.65
N LEU A 295 -4.34 -0.38 -23.87
CA LEU A 295 -3.56 -0.77 -25.05
C LEU A 295 -2.26 0.05 -25.22
N PRO A 296 -2.25 1.40 -25.07
CA PRO A 296 -1.01 2.17 -25.16
C PRO A 296 0.02 1.76 -24.11
N VAL A 297 -0.43 1.48 -22.87
CA VAL A 297 0.44 1.05 -21.77
C VAL A 297 1.03 -0.33 -22.05
N LEU A 298 0.20 -1.26 -22.56
CA LEU A 298 0.63 -2.62 -22.90
C LEU A 298 1.67 -2.61 -24.03
N VAL A 299 1.43 -1.88 -25.11
CA VAL A 299 2.35 -1.79 -26.26
C VAL A 299 3.69 -1.15 -25.85
N LYS A 300 3.66 -0.03 -25.13
CA LYS A 300 4.88 0.62 -24.62
C LYS A 300 5.67 -0.32 -23.70
N SER A 301 4.99 -1.03 -22.80
CA SER A 301 5.63 -1.98 -21.88
C SER A 301 6.25 -3.16 -22.62
N ALA A 302 5.55 -3.71 -23.63
CA ALA A 302 6.07 -4.77 -24.50
C ALA A 302 7.35 -4.32 -25.22
N PHE A 303 7.37 -3.10 -25.76
CA PHE A 303 8.54 -2.54 -26.42
C PHE A 303 9.73 -2.37 -25.46
N VAL A 304 9.51 -1.77 -24.28
CA VAL A 304 10.54 -1.57 -23.26
C VAL A 304 11.18 -2.90 -22.86
N PHE A 305 10.37 -3.90 -22.50
CA PHE A 305 10.89 -5.19 -22.08
C PHE A 305 11.48 -6.00 -23.23
N GLY A 306 10.98 -5.85 -24.46
CA GLY A 306 11.55 -6.47 -25.65
C GLY A 306 12.97 -5.97 -25.94
N VAL A 307 13.17 -4.64 -25.94
CA VAL A 307 14.49 -4.02 -26.11
C VAL A 307 15.41 -4.42 -24.94
N ALA A 308 14.91 -4.38 -23.71
CA ALA A 308 15.68 -4.77 -22.53
C ALA A 308 16.11 -6.24 -22.55
N ALA A 309 15.26 -7.15 -23.05
CA ALA A 309 15.59 -8.56 -23.20
C ALA A 309 16.72 -8.75 -24.23
N VAL A 310 16.66 -8.09 -25.39
CA VAL A 310 17.72 -8.14 -26.39
C VAL A 310 19.03 -7.58 -25.84
N ALA A 311 18.99 -6.41 -25.20
CA ALA A 311 20.16 -5.81 -24.58
C ALA A 311 20.75 -6.73 -23.49
N MET A 312 19.91 -7.28 -22.61
CA MET A 312 20.35 -8.22 -21.58
C MET A 312 20.98 -9.48 -22.18
N ALA A 313 20.43 -10.03 -23.28
CA ALA A 313 21.00 -11.19 -23.97
C ALA A 313 22.41 -10.92 -24.49
N VAL A 314 22.64 -9.75 -25.10
CA VAL A 314 23.99 -9.33 -25.57
C VAL A 314 24.97 -9.24 -24.39
N VAL A 315 24.54 -8.64 -23.29
CA VAL A 315 25.41 -8.45 -22.12
C VAL A 315 25.66 -9.77 -21.39
N VAL A 316 24.67 -10.68 -21.32
CA VAL A 316 24.83 -12.07 -20.83
C VAL A 316 25.88 -12.80 -21.66
N TRP A 317 25.78 -12.72 -22.99
CA TRP A 317 26.72 -13.36 -23.91
C TRP A 317 28.16 -12.81 -23.73
N ARG A 318 28.29 -11.49 -23.56
CA ARG A 318 29.57 -10.82 -23.29
C ARG A 318 30.07 -10.99 -21.85
N ARG A 319 29.21 -11.48 -20.94
CA ARG A 319 29.47 -11.65 -19.49
C ARG A 319 29.90 -10.35 -18.80
N TRP A 320 29.19 -9.25 -19.06
CA TRP A 320 29.50 -7.93 -18.47
C TRP A 320 28.52 -7.56 -17.34
N PRO A 321 28.77 -7.96 -16.08
CA PRO A 321 27.81 -7.77 -14.99
C PRO A 321 27.46 -6.29 -14.71
N ALA A 322 28.43 -5.38 -14.84
CA ALA A 322 28.20 -3.95 -14.65
C ALA A 322 27.22 -3.36 -15.68
N ALA A 323 27.36 -3.75 -16.95
CA ALA A 323 26.40 -3.38 -17.98
C ALA A 323 25.05 -4.09 -17.76
N GLY A 324 25.06 -5.31 -17.19
CA GLY A 324 23.84 -6.09 -16.92
C GLY A 324 22.94 -5.39 -15.92
N VAL A 325 23.50 -4.94 -14.79
CA VAL A 325 22.74 -4.16 -13.81
C VAL A 325 22.29 -2.80 -14.38
N GLY A 326 23.11 -2.18 -15.23
CA GLY A 326 22.75 -0.96 -15.96
C GLY A 326 21.53 -1.16 -16.88
N VAL A 327 21.48 -2.24 -17.65
CA VAL A 327 20.32 -2.59 -18.50
C VAL A 327 19.08 -2.85 -17.64
N ALA A 328 19.21 -3.59 -16.52
CA ALA A 328 18.10 -3.84 -15.63
C ALA A 328 17.52 -2.55 -15.03
N LEU A 329 18.38 -1.63 -14.59
CA LEU A 329 17.99 -0.31 -14.10
C LEU A 329 17.30 0.52 -15.20
N ALA A 330 17.90 0.60 -16.39
CA ALA A 330 17.35 1.36 -17.50
C ALA A 330 15.95 0.85 -17.91
N ALA A 331 15.78 -0.47 -17.97
CA ALA A 331 14.50 -1.11 -18.26
C ALA A 331 13.42 -0.74 -17.23
N MET A 332 13.76 -0.81 -15.94
CA MET A 332 12.83 -0.46 -14.88
C MET A 332 12.48 1.03 -14.89
N ILE A 333 13.48 1.91 -14.99
CA ILE A 333 13.26 3.36 -15.09
C ILE A 333 12.36 3.71 -16.28
N ALA A 334 12.57 3.06 -17.43
CA ALA A 334 11.73 3.23 -18.61
C ALA A 334 10.31 2.67 -18.43
N PHE A 335 10.13 1.60 -17.64
CA PHE A 335 8.83 0.97 -17.39
C PHE A 335 7.98 1.72 -16.35
N LEU A 336 8.60 2.36 -15.36
CA LEU A 336 7.87 3.00 -14.24
C LEU A 336 6.81 4.03 -14.69
N PRO A 337 7.04 4.93 -15.68
CA PRO A 337 6.00 5.80 -16.21
C PRO A 337 4.78 5.03 -16.73
N MET A 338 4.97 3.89 -17.41
CA MET A 338 3.89 3.05 -17.94
C MET A 338 3.11 2.38 -16.81
N ALA A 339 3.80 1.93 -15.75
CA ALA A 339 3.13 1.47 -14.53
C ALA A 339 2.28 2.58 -13.88
N GLY A 340 2.79 3.83 -13.89
CA GLY A 340 2.06 5.01 -13.43
C GLY A 340 0.83 5.34 -14.29
N GLU A 341 0.96 5.30 -15.62
CA GLU A 341 -0.15 5.45 -16.57
C GLU A 341 -1.22 4.37 -16.34
N GLY A 342 -0.81 3.11 -16.20
CA GLY A 342 -1.71 1.99 -15.92
C GLY A 342 -2.46 2.15 -14.59
N MET A 343 -1.77 2.57 -13.54
CA MET A 343 -2.39 2.87 -12.25
C MET A 343 -3.35 4.05 -12.34
N ALA A 344 -3.00 5.11 -13.06
CA ALA A 344 -3.89 6.24 -13.28
C ALA A 344 -5.16 5.84 -14.05
N GLN A 345 -5.03 4.96 -15.05
CA GLN A 345 -6.17 4.42 -15.78
C GLN A 345 -7.08 3.55 -14.89
N PHE A 346 -6.47 2.70 -14.06
CA PHE A 346 -7.21 1.92 -13.06
C PHE A 346 -7.96 2.82 -12.07
N ALA A 347 -7.29 3.87 -11.57
CA ALA A 347 -7.90 4.84 -10.65
C ALA A 347 -9.05 5.64 -11.31
N ARG A 348 -8.94 6.00 -12.60
CA ARG A 348 -10.03 6.66 -13.34
C ARG A 348 -11.28 5.81 -13.40
N GLY A 349 -11.14 4.51 -13.68
CA GLY A 349 -12.27 3.57 -13.75
C GLY A 349 -13.05 3.45 -12.43
N ARG A 350 -12.39 3.70 -11.29
CA ARG A 350 -12.98 3.63 -9.95
C ARG A 350 -13.26 4.98 -9.30
N SER A 351 -12.98 6.07 -9.99
CA SER A 351 -13.02 7.40 -9.40
C SER A 351 -14.44 7.81 -9.04
N LEU A 352 -14.59 8.45 -7.87
CA LEU A 352 -15.84 9.12 -7.47
C LEU A 352 -16.09 10.42 -8.25
N ARG A 353 -15.10 10.88 -9.04
CA ARG A 353 -15.14 12.17 -9.72
C ARG A 353 -16.43 12.44 -10.51
N PRO A 354 -17.00 11.50 -11.30
CA PRO A 354 -18.27 11.73 -11.99
C PRO A 354 -19.44 12.04 -11.04
N ILE A 355 -19.46 11.35 -9.89
CA ILE A 355 -20.49 11.53 -8.85
C ILE A 355 -20.30 12.86 -8.12
N SER A 356 -19.07 13.17 -7.68
CA SER A 356 -18.81 14.43 -6.99
C SER A 356 -19.04 15.64 -7.90
N GLU A 357 -18.66 15.58 -9.17
CA GLU A 357 -18.92 16.67 -10.13
C GLU A 357 -20.42 16.82 -10.45
N ALA A 358 -21.17 15.71 -10.51
CA ALA A 358 -22.62 15.76 -10.68
C ALA A 358 -23.31 16.37 -9.45
N LEU A 359 -22.84 16.03 -8.26
CA LEU A 359 -23.34 16.54 -6.99
C LEU A 359 -22.99 18.03 -6.82
N THR A 360 -21.72 18.43 -6.93
CA THR A 360 -21.27 19.83 -6.74
C THR A 360 -21.93 20.79 -7.73
N ARG A 361 -22.20 20.37 -8.97
CA ARG A 361 -22.94 21.21 -9.93
C ARG A 361 -24.40 21.47 -9.54
N ARG A 362 -24.99 20.62 -8.70
CA ARG A 362 -26.41 20.70 -8.31
C ARG A 362 -26.61 21.22 -6.90
N LEU A 363 -25.56 21.25 -6.09
CA LEU A 363 -25.61 21.58 -4.67
C LEU A 363 -25.97 23.06 -4.43
N ALA A 364 -27.02 23.27 -3.63
CA ALA A 364 -27.43 24.51 -3.02
C ALA A 364 -27.10 24.50 -1.51
N PRO A 365 -27.09 25.65 -0.82
CA PRO A 365 -26.73 25.73 0.61
C PRO A 365 -27.64 24.93 1.55
N ALA A 366 -28.93 24.81 1.22
CA ALA A 366 -29.91 24.11 2.06
C ALA A 366 -29.98 22.59 1.80
N ASP A 367 -29.22 22.07 0.83
CA ASP A 367 -29.29 20.65 0.49
C ASP A 367 -28.54 19.78 1.50
N ARG A 368 -29.11 18.60 1.78
CA ARG A 368 -28.49 17.58 2.62
C ARG A 368 -27.78 16.54 1.78
N ILE A 369 -26.65 16.04 2.29
CA ILE A 369 -25.85 15.02 1.65
C ILE A 369 -25.73 13.85 2.59
N ILE A 370 -26.14 12.70 2.08
CA ILE A 370 -26.13 11.42 2.77
C ILE A 370 -25.23 10.48 1.98
N HIS A 371 -24.38 9.73 2.68
CA HIS A 371 -23.58 8.65 2.14
C HIS A 371 -24.07 7.32 2.71
N GLU A 372 -24.20 6.31 1.86
CA GLU A 372 -24.55 4.95 2.28
C GLU A 372 -23.31 4.06 2.36
N GLY A 373 -23.18 3.39 3.51
CA GLY A 373 -22.13 2.41 3.79
C GLY A 373 -20.82 3.06 4.24
N ALA A 374 -19.74 2.28 4.11
CA ALA A 374 -18.39 2.63 4.51
C ALA A 374 -17.87 3.87 3.73
N LEU A 375 -17.88 5.03 4.38
CA LEU A 375 -17.51 6.32 3.80
C LEU A 375 -16.06 6.36 3.29
N GLU A 376 -15.16 5.57 3.89
CA GLU A 376 -13.77 5.41 3.45
C GLU A 376 -13.65 5.00 1.96
N ASN A 377 -14.62 4.26 1.43
CA ASN A 377 -14.66 3.87 0.03
C ASN A 377 -14.96 5.05 -0.91
N SER A 378 -15.41 6.17 -0.37
CA SER A 378 -15.73 7.39 -1.11
C SER A 378 -15.20 8.63 -0.38
N ALA A 379 -14.11 8.50 0.38
CA ALA A 379 -13.60 9.57 1.26
C ALA A 379 -13.29 10.89 0.51
N SER A 380 -12.95 10.80 -0.78
CA SER A 380 -12.75 11.97 -1.64
C SER A 380 -14.00 12.84 -1.82
N LEU A 381 -15.20 12.32 -1.51
CA LEU A 381 -16.44 13.08 -1.44
C LEU A 381 -16.32 14.26 -0.47
N LEU A 382 -15.73 14.01 0.71
CA LEU A 382 -15.59 15.02 1.75
C LEU A 382 -14.75 16.20 1.29
N LEU A 383 -13.70 15.93 0.50
CA LEU A 383 -12.84 16.95 -0.09
C LEU A 383 -13.55 17.76 -1.18
N ALA A 384 -14.42 17.12 -1.96
CA ALA A 384 -15.11 17.78 -3.07
C ALA A 384 -16.26 18.69 -2.63
N VAL A 385 -16.88 18.38 -1.49
CA VAL A 385 -18.11 19.04 -1.04
C VAL A 385 -17.83 20.09 0.04
N GLY A 386 -16.84 19.86 0.91
CA GLY A 386 -16.44 20.83 1.95
C GLY A 386 -17.52 21.16 2.98
N ARG A 387 -18.55 20.31 3.13
CA ARG A 387 -19.65 20.47 4.10
C ARG A 387 -19.95 19.14 4.78
N PRO A 388 -20.68 19.13 5.92
CA PRO A 388 -21.01 17.90 6.63
C PRO A 388 -21.76 16.90 5.74
N VAL A 389 -21.37 15.62 5.82
CA VAL A 389 -22.04 14.50 5.15
C VAL A 389 -22.58 13.58 6.23
N SER A 390 -23.87 13.26 6.15
CA SER A 390 -24.49 12.28 7.04
C SER A 390 -24.27 10.88 6.48
N ILE A 391 -24.20 9.86 7.35
CA ILE A 391 -23.87 8.49 6.97
C ILE A 391 -25.01 7.57 7.40
N VAL A 392 -25.50 6.74 6.50
CA VAL A 392 -26.46 5.65 6.79
C VAL A 392 -25.78 4.31 6.56
N ASP A 393 -26.10 3.30 7.37
CA ASP A 393 -25.52 1.95 7.32
C ASP A 393 -23.97 1.94 7.34
N GLY A 394 -23.37 2.97 7.94
CA GLY A 394 -21.91 3.14 8.03
C GLY A 394 -21.30 2.72 9.38
N LEU A 395 -22.02 1.92 10.17
CA LEU A 395 -21.56 1.44 11.49
C LEU A 395 -20.60 0.24 11.37
N GLN A 396 -19.93 0.09 10.24
CA GLN A 396 -19.00 -1.00 9.94
C GLN A 396 -17.66 -0.41 9.53
N SER A 397 -16.59 -1.21 9.66
CA SER A 397 -15.25 -0.83 9.20
C SER A 397 -14.67 0.38 9.97
N ASN A 398 -13.95 1.28 9.30
CA ASN A 398 -13.01 2.23 9.91
C ASN A 398 -13.67 3.27 10.82
N LEU A 399 -14.94 3.59 10.58
CA LEU A 399 -15.67 4.59 11.36
C LEU A 399 -16.52 3.98 12.49
N ALA A 400 -16.57 2.65 12.61
CA ALA A 400 -17.45 1.98 13.56
C ALA A 400 -17.15 2.36 15.02
N PHE A 401 -15.87 2.45 15.40
CA PHE A 401 -15.48 2.91 16.75
C PHE A 401 -15.90 4.37 16.98
N GLY A 402 -15.62 5.24 16.01
CA GLY A 402 -16.02 6.65 16.05
C GLY A 402 -17.53 6.85 16.13
N ALA A 403 -18.32 5.91 15.60
CA ALA A 403 -19.78 5.95 15.65
C ALA A 403 -20.36 5.64 17.05
N THR A 404 -19.54 5.13 17.98
CA THR A 404 -19.98 4.83 19.35
C THR A 404 -20.09 6.08 20.23
N TYR A 405 -19.41 7.17 19.85
CA TYR A 405 -19.41 8.42 20.62
C TYR A 405 -20.77 9.14 20.53
N PRO A 406 -21.25 9.78 21.61
CA PRO A 406 -22.55 10.47 21.62
C PRO A 406 -22.73 11.52 20.52
N GLU A 407 -21.68 12.30 20.22
CA GLU A 407 -21.66 13.33 19.18
C GLU A 407 -21.82 12.76 17.76
N ALA A 408 -21.46 11.49 17.56
CA ALA A 408 -21.56 10.84 16.27
C ALA A 408 -23.03 10.63 15.83
N ARG A 409 -23.99 10.64 16.75
CA ARG A 409 -25.45 10.51 16.45
C ARG A 409 -25.99 11.59 15.51
N ALA A 410 -25.33 12.75 15.44
CA ALA A 410 -25.69 13.80 14.48
C ALA A 410 -25.30 13.42 13.04
N VAL A 411 -24.22 12.64 12.88
CA VAL A 411 -23.62 12.24 11.60
C VAL A 411 -24.17 10.89 11.14
N PHE A 412 -24.26 9.90 12.02
CA PHE A 412 -24.76 8.57 11.71
C PHE A 412 -26.28 8.51 11.86
N TRP A 413 -26.98 8.40 10.74
CA TRP A 413 -28.44 8.38 10.66
C TRP A 413 -28.97 6.95 10.67
N SER A 414 -30.11 6.76 11.32
CA SER A 414 -30.91 5.53 11.17
C SER A 414 -31.65 5.54 9.84
N ALA A 415 -32.06 4.36 9.36
CA ALA A 415 -32.91 4.23 8.18
C ALA A 415 -34.22 5.03 8.32
N THR A 416 -34.82 5.07 9.51
CA THR A 416 -36.02 5.86 9.81
C THR A 416 -35.76 7.35 9.65
N ARG A 417 -34.66 7.87 10.22
CA ARG A 417 -34.31 9.30 10.10
C ARG A 417 -34.03 9.68 8.64
N LEU A 418 -33.42 8.78 7.87
CA LEU A 418 -33.24 8.98 6.44
C LEU A 418 -34.59 9.09 5.73
N GLN A 419 -35.52 8.18 5.99
CA GLN A 419 -36.87 8.22 5.38
C GLN A 419 -37.61 9.51 5.71
N GLU A 420 -37.61 9.93 6.98
CA GLU A 420 -38.22 11.20 7.41
C GLU A 420 -37.61 12.42 6.70
N ALA A 421 -36.28 12.48 6.62
CA ALA A 421 -35.59 13.56 5.92
C ALA A 421 -35.86 13.52 4.40
N TRP A 422 -35.95 12.33 3.81
CA TRP A 422 -36.15 12.13 2.37
C TRP A 422 -37.54 12.55 1.92
N SER A 423 -38.57 12.26 2.73
CA SER A 423 -39.95 12.70 2.50
C SER A 423 -40.18 14.18 2.85
N GLY A 424 -39.20 14.85 3.44
CA GLY A 424 -39.26 16.26 3.78
C GLY A 424 -39.20 17.21 2.57
N PRO A 425 -39.46 18.51 2.79
CA PRO A 425 -39.43 19.52 1.73
C PRO A 425 -38.00 19.91 1.31
N GLU A 426 -36.97 19.51 2.07
CA GLU A 426 -35.58 19.80 1.76
C GLU A 426 -35.05 18.80 0.74
N ARG A 427 -34.18 19.27 -0.16
CA ARG A 427 -33.55 18.41 -1.14
C ARG A 427 -32.43 17.60 -0.48
N CYS A 428 -32.50 16.29 -0.66
CA CYS A 428 -31.53 15.33 -0.15
C CYS A 428 -30.84 14.63 -1.32
N PHE A 429 -29.51 14.51 -1.23
CA PHE A 429 -28.71 13.67 -2.11
C PHE A 429 -28.22 12.44 -1.36
N LEU A 430 -28.35 11.27 -1.98
CA LEU A 430 -27.79 10.02 -1.47
C LEU A 430 -26.69 9.53 -2.41
N VAL A 431 -25.46 9.44 -1.90
CA VAL A 431 -24.33 8.79 -2.58
C VAL A 431 -24.22 7.37 -2.06
N SER A 432 -24.50 6.39 -2.91
CA SER A 432 -24.41 4.98 -2.55
C SER A 432 -23.17 4.31 -3.14
N THR A 433 -22.50 3.53 -2.29
CA THR A 433 -21.44 2.58 -2.67
C THR A 433 -21.97 1.14 -2.77
N VAL A 434 -23.25 0.94 -2.46
CA VAL A 434 -23.92 -0.35 -2.43
C VAL A 434 -24.68 -0.53 -3.74
N ALA A 435 -24.62 -1.72 -4.31
CA ALA A 435 -25.34 -2.02 -5.54
C ALA A 435 -26.86 -1.75 -5.37
N PRO A 436 -27.56 -1.24 -6.41
CA PRO A 436 -28.95 -0.79 -6.30
C PRO A 436 -29.93 -1.84 -5.76
N ASP A 437 -29.63 -3.13 -5.96
CA ASP A 437 -30.40 -4.27 -5.44
C ASP A 437 -30.31 -4.42 -3.92
N ARG A 438 -29.23 -3.93 -3.30
CA ARG A 438 -28.98 -4.03 -1.84
C ARG A 438 -29.01 -2.68 -1.13
N SER A 439 -29.16 -1.58 -1.86
CA SER A 439 -29.12 -0.23 -1.31
C SER A 439 -30.39 0.14 -0.54
N VAL A 440 -30.23 0.94 0.52
CA VAL A 440 -31.33 1.60 1.26
C VAL A 440 -32.18 2.50 0.37
N ALA A 441 -31.63 2.94 -0.78
CA ALA A 441 -32.34 3.73 -1.79
C ALA A 441 -33.65 3.08 -2.24
N ARG A 442 -33.73 1.73 -2.21
CA ARG A 442 -34.94 0.96 -2.55
C ARG A 442 -36.15 1.27 -1.67
N SER A 443 -35.90 1.72 -0.44
CA SER A 443 -36.95 2.07 0.53
C SER A 443 -37.39 3.53 0.46
N LEU A 444 -36.77 4.33 -0.42
CA LEU A 444 -37.00 5.76 -0.51
C LEU A 444 -37.89 6.10 -1.71
N ALA A 445 -38.85 7.00 -1.51
CA ALA A 445 -39.72 7.51 -2.56
C ALA A 445 -40.05 9.01 -2.33
N PRO A 446 -40.07 9.84 -3.38
CA PRO A 446 -39.64 9.55 -4.76
C PRO A 446 -38.10 9.41 -4.85
N LEU A 447 -37.62 8.64 -5.84
CA LEU A 447 -36.20 8.38 -6.05
C LEU A 447 -35.79 8.73 -7.49
N HIS A 448 -34.87 9.68 -7.63
CA HIS A 448 -34.33 10.10 -8.93
C HIS A 448 -32.85 9.79 -9.02
N LEU A 449 -32.44 8.95 -9.98
CA LEU A 449 -31.02 8.73 -10.29
C LEU A 449 -30.49 9.90 -11.12
N LEU A 450 -29.46 10.58 -10.61
CA LEU A 450 -28.86 11.77 -11.25
C LEU A 450 -27.55 11.46 -11.97
N ALA A 451 -26.76 10.53 -11.44
CA ALA A 451 -25.49 10.12 -12.03
C ALA A 451 -25.10 8.72 -11.53
N GLU A 452 -24.34 8.02 -12.37
CA GLU A 452 -23.70 6.74 -12.06
C GLU A 452 -22.26 6.78 -12.58
N GLY A 453 -21.33 6.25 -11.79
CA GLY A 453 -19.92 6.23 -12.19
C GLY A 453 -19.03 5.59 -11.14
N GLY A 454 -18.01 4.87 -11.60
CA GLY A 454 -17.05 4.22 -10.71
C GLY A 454 -17.66 3.18 -9.78
N GLY A 455 -18.84 2.62 -10.07
CA GLY A 455 -19.57 1.72 -9.16
C GLY A 455 -20.22 2.44 -7.98
N ARG A 456 -20.60 3.71 -8.15
CA ARG A 456 -21.40 4.48 -7.20
C ARG A 456 -22.60 5.09 -7.91
N TRP A 457 -23.65 5.35 -7.13
CA TRP A 457 -24.91 5.93 -7.60
C TRP A 457 -25.24 7.20 -6.81
N LEU A 458 -25.67 8.24 -7.53
CA LEU A 458 -26.15 9.49 -6.96
C LEU A 458 -27.66 9.59 -7.13
N HIS A 459 -28.38 9.55 -6.02
CA HIS A 459 -29.83 9.70 -5.99
C HIS A 459 -30.25 11.03 -5.37
N SER A 460 -31.47 11.47 -5.68
CA SER A 460 -32.12 12.65 -5.11
C SER A 460 -33.60 12.40 -4.85
N ASN A 461 -34.14 13.02 -3.80
CA ASN A 461 -35.59 13.05 -3.53
C ASN A 461 -36.34 14.05 -4.42
N MET A 462 -35.63 14.94 -5.11
CA MET A 462 -36.20 15.87 -6.08
C MET A 462 -35.67 15.60 -7.49
N PRO A 463 -36.49 15.84 -8.53
CA PRO A 463 -36.04 15.76 -9.91
C PRO A 463 -34.97 16.81 -10.20
N ASP A 464 -34.15 16.53 -11.21
CA ASP A 464 -33.07 17.42 -11.61
C ASP A 464 -33.63 18.76 -12.12
N ARG A 465 -33.20 19.87 -11.51
CA ARG A 465 -33.59 21.22 -11.95
C ARG A 465 -32.66 21.65 -13.11
N GLY A 466 -32.85 21.02 -14.27
CA GLY A 466 -32.19 21.29 -15.57
C GLY A 466 -31.64 19.99 -16.20
N THR A 467 -32.28 19.37 -17.18
CA THR A 467 -32.81 19.91 -18.45
C THR A 467 -34.31 19.72 -18.62
N SER A 468 -35.03 20.80 -18.90
CA SER A 468 -36.35 20.72 -19.52
C SER A 468 -36.25 20.12 -20.93
N ALA A 469 -37.13 19.15 -21.19
CA ALA A 469 -37.58 18.65 -22.50
C ALA A 469 -36.65 17.73 -23.33
N SER A 470 -37.10 16.47 -23.41
CA SER A 470 -36.91 15.48 -24.47
C SER A 470 -35.55 14.78 -24.58
N ARG A 471 -35.48 13.57 -24.01
CA ARG A 471 -34.90 12.39 -24.68
C ARG A 471 -35.56 11.14 -24.10
N ARG A 472 -36.49 10.56 -24.87
CA ARG A 472 -37.00 9.21 -24.61
C ARG A 472 -35.83 8.22 -24.61
N PRO A 473 -35.88 7.13 -23.81
CA PRO A 473 -34.88 6.08 -23.91
C PRO A 473 -34.98 5.43 -25.29
N ARG A 474 -33.87 5.34 -26.02
CA ARG A 474 -33.77 4.39 -27.13
C ARG A 474 -33.70 3.00 -26.52
N SER A 475 -34.76 2.23 -26.72
CA SER A 475 -34.78 0.78 -26.55
C SER A 475 -33.64 0.16 -27.34
N TRP A 476 -32.75 -0.55 -26.65
CA TRP A 476 -31.85 -1.50 -27.28
C TRP A 476 -32.46 -2.89 -27.17
N GLY A 477 -32.62 -3.53 -28.32
CA GLY A 477 -32.78 -4.97 -28.46
C GLY A 477 -32.97 -5.30 -29.94
N PRO A 478 -32.84 -6.58 -30.32
CA PRO A 478 -31.96 -7.61 -29.78
C PRO A 478 -30.52 -7.51 -30.32
#